data_AF-A0A8H3NLJ3-F1
#
_entry.id   AF-A0A8H3NLJ3-F1
#
_cell.length_a   1.000
_cell.length_b   1.000
_cell.length_c   1.000
_cell.angle_alpha   90.00
_cell.angle_beta   90.00
_cell.angle_gamma   90.00
#
_symmetry.space_group_name_H-M   'P 1'
#
loop_
_entity.id
_entity.type
_entity.pdbx_description
1 polymer ?
#
loop_
_entity_poly.entity_id
_entity_poly.type
_entity_poly.pdbx_seq_one_letter_code
_entity_poly.pdbx_strand_id
1 'polypeptide(L)'
;MTIPSIPETIPEHSELKGKAPLRDISGIPAIPRETIRTPSWDLTSTWLIGANDDIRAWWDCIGPQVAILADEAGYSVAAQTEILLLLHSIVLPDMGRFPPVGQNRPAVQYSWRINTDDYDHPILSLTVEAPGGHAKGSSSMTRHHLQATQNIVEQLAAHLPPVDLKWYRHFVAAFQIDHHTDHSSHHRTFLSTDKDTTRPRMPLSFEFTETGVIPKVYFYPPAQAHERKPSLAIFTDAIRPISESIPLPAFEELVAFVDNHPVGVTLNPEMLGVDCVEPAQASLYLHASTPVTNFESIIAVMTLGGRVHAMDMAIMELWELLCLVLRPKYRDRMFSWGDELPVWNAHTQGDEEQGLKYCFEILPGVEVPEVTLYIPVVRYGPADEDVAAGLERFLKKRGQAQFAYGFWRVLNMLSEGWTNSGRVVTHIACSFRGESLDVTSSLEPAILRSRDD
;
A
#
# COMPACT_ATOMS: atom_id res chain seq x y z
N MET A 1 26.32 -5.65 31.37
CA MET A 1 25.78 -5.50 30.01
C MET A 1 26.02 -6.81 29.30
N THR A 2 24.96 -7.62 29.26
CA THR A 2 24.94 -8.96 28.68
C THR A 2 23.88 -8.93 27.60
N ILE A 3 24.30 -9.16 26.36
CA ILE A 3 23.43 -9.34 25.19
C ILE A 3 22.50 -10.52 25.52
N PRO A 4 21.16 -10.41 25.38
CA PRO A 4 20.30 -11.56 25.52
C PRO A 4 20.58 -12.51 24.35
N SER A 5 20.97 -13.74 24.68
CA SER A 5 21.22 -14.84 23.77
C SER A 5 19.95 -15.24 23.03
N ILE A 6 20.02 -15.22 21.69
CA ILE A 6 19.05 -15.80 20.76
C ILE A 6 18.89 -17.29 21.09
N PRO A 7 17.66 -17.87 21.12
CA PRO A 7 17.49 -19.29 21.35
C PRO A 7 18.11 -20.11 20.19
N GLU A 8 19.20 -20.83 20.47
CA GLU A 8 19.90 -21.74 19.53
C GLU A 8 19.16 -23.06 19.25
N THR A 9 17.85 -23.13 19.45
CA THR A 9 17.10 -24.39 19.27
C THR A 9 16.14 -24.30 18.10
N ILE A 10 16.65 -24.70 16.93
CA ILE A 10 15.85 -25.18 15.80
C ILE A 10 14.99 -26.35 16.31
N PRO A 11 13.66 -26.34 16.12
CA PRO A 11 12.85 -27.54 16.31
C PRO A 11 13.20 -28.53 15.20
N GLU A 12 14.19 -29.40 15.43
CA GLU A 12 14.31 -30.65 14.67
C GLU A 12 13.08 -31.50 14.99
N HIS A 13 12.36 -31.88 13.93
CA HIS A 13 11.15 -32.73 13.92
C HIS A 13 9.79 -32.03 14.06
N SER A 14 9.41 -31.29 13.01
CA SER A 14 8.03 -31.40 12.48
C SER A 14 8.08 -32.16 11.15
N GLU A 15 8.01 -33.48 11.21
CA GLU A 15 7.81 -34.31 10.01
C GLU A 15 6.45 -33.96 9.37
N LEU A 16 6.45 -33.10 8.36
CA LEU A 16 5.35 -33.03 7.38
C LEU A 16 5.43 -34.26 6.47
N LYS A 17 5.17 -35.45 7.03
CA LYS A 17 4.92 -36.66 6.26
C LYS A 17 3.53 -36.57 5.64
N GLY A 18 3.53 -36.26 4.35
CA GLY A 18 2.32 -36.30 3.54
C GLY A 18 2.57 -35.78 2.14
N LYS A 19 3.23 -36.58 1.29
CA LYS A 19 3.02 -36.46 -0.16
C LYS A 19 1.58 -36.85 -0.45
N ALA A 20 0.65 -35.92 -0.29
CA ALA A 20 -0.66 -36.05 -0.92
C ALA A 20 -0.44 -35.89 -2.44
N PRO A 21 -0.97 -36.80 -3.29
CA PRO A 21 -0.96 -36.59 -4.72
C PRO A 21 -1.61 -35.24 -5.05
N LEU A 22 -1.08 -34.54 -6.05
CA LEU A 22 -1.74 -33.41 -6.70
C LEU A 22 -3.20 -33.82 -6.94
N ARG A 23 -4.14 -33.17 -6.26
CA ARG A 23 -5.56 -33.32 -6.60
C ARG A 23 -5.71 -32.72 -8.00
N ASP A 24 -6.14 -33.56 -8.93
CA ASP A 24 -6.65 -33.14 -10.21
C ASP A 24 -7.76 -32.11 -9.97
N ILE A 25 -7.48 -30.86 -10.29
CA ILE A 25 -8.37 -29.70 -10.09
C ILE A 25 -9.39 -29.58 -11.23
N SER A 26 -9.43 -30.54 -12.15
CA SER A 26 -10.43 -30.66 -13.22
C SER A 26 -11.89 -30.78 -12.72
N GLY A 27 -12.09 -30.96 -11.40
CA GLY A 27 -13.39 -31.14 -10.77
C GLY A 27 -13.88 -29.99 -9.89
N ILE A 28 -13.20 -28.83 -9.81
CA ILE A 28 -13.87 -27.63 -9.27
C ILE A 28 -14.89 -27.22 -10.35
N PRO A 29 -16.20 -27.28 -10.08
CA PRO A 29 -17.16 -26.78 -11.05
C PRO A 29 -16.78 -25.33 -11.34
N ALA A 30 -16.52 -25.02 -12.62
CA ALA A 30 -16.46 -23.65 -13.07
C ALA A 30 -17.80 -23.03 -12.66
N ILE A 31 -17.79 -22.29 -11.54
CA ILE A 31 -18.93 -21.49 -11.15
C ILE A 31 -19.19 -20.61 -12.37
N PRO A 32 -20.40 -20.66 -12.96
CA PRO A 32 -20.71 -19.78 -14.09
C PRO A 32 -20.30 -18.36 -13.69
N ARG A 33 -19.49 -17.71 -14.53
CA ARG A 33 -19.02 -16.33 -14.30
C ARG A 33 -20.22 -15.40 -14.38
N GLU A 34 -20.99 -15.32 -13.31
CA GLU A 34 -22.01 -14.30 -13.12
C GLU A 34 -21.29 -12.97 -12.94
N THR A 35 -21.68 -11.98 -13.72
CA THR A 35 -21.25 -10.60 -13.51
C THR A 35 -21.74 -10.21 -12.12
N ILE A 36 -20.82 -10.12 -11.14
CA ILE A 36 -21.18 -9.78 -9.77
C ILE A 36 -21.76 -8.37 -9.81
N ARG A 37 -23.08 -8.26 -9.61
CA ARG A 37 -23.79 -6.99 -9.50
C ARG A 37 -24.19 -6.80 -8.06
N THR A 38 -23.74 -5.69 -7.47
CA THR A 38 -24.13 -5.30 -6.13
C THR A 38 -25.32 -4.34 -6.19
N PRO A 39 -26.24 -4.35 -5.21
CA PRO A 39 -27.36 -3.40 -5.16
C PRO A 39 -26.90 -1.93 -5.16
N SER A 40 -25.76 -1.65 -4.51
CA SER A 40 -25.14 -0.33 -4.49
C SER A 40 -24.72 0.12 -5.89
N TRP A 41 -24.09 -0.76 -6.67
CA TRP A 41 -23.69 -0.47 -8.05
C TRP A 41 -24.88 -0.27 -8.98
N ASP A 42 -25.90 -1.14 -8.92
CA ASP A 42 -27.09 -1.01 -9.75
C ASP A 42 -27.81 0.33 -9.48
N LEU A 43 -27.89 0.75 -8.21
CA LEU A 43 -28.43 2.06 -7.83
C LEU A 43 -27.58 3.19 -8.41
N THR A 44 -26.28 3.22 -8.13
CA THR A 44 -25.44 4.36 -8.50
C THR A 44 -25.21 4.46 -10.00
N SER A 45 -25.04 3.35 -10.71
CA SER A 45 -24.87 3.33 -12.17
C SER A 45 -26.12 3.80 -12.92
N THR A 46 -27.32 3.61 -12.35
CA THR A 46 -28.57 4.09 -12.94
C THR A 46 -28.69 5.61 -12.89
N TRP A 47 -28.27 6.23 -11.78
CA TRP A 47 -28.55 7.65 -11.51
C TRP A 47 -27.36 8.58 -11.74
N LEU A 48 -26.12 8.10 -11.59
CA LEU A 48 -24.89 8.91 -11.69
C LEU A 48 -24.32 8.93 -13.12
N ILE A 49 -25.17 9.11 -14.13
CA ILE A 49 -24.74 9.23 -15.52
C ILE A 49 -24.39 10.69 -15.81
N GLY A 50 -23.12 11.06 -15.68
CA GLY A 50 -22.62 12.40 -16.00
C GLY A 50 -22.47 12.63 -17.52
N ALA A 51 -22.61 13.88 -17.98
CA ALA A 51 -22.40 14.22 -19.40
C ALA A 51 -20.93 14.17 -19.85
N ASN A 52 -19.98 14.13 -18.92
CA ASN A 52 -18.54 14.11 -19.23
C ASN A 52 -18.08 12.68 -19.59
N ASP A 53 -17.59 12.49 -20.82
CA ASP A 53 -17.10 11.19 -21.31
C ASP A 53 -15.89 10.67 -20.51
N ASP A 54 -15.02 11.55 -20.02
CA ASP A 54 -13.83 11.15 -19.25
C ASP A 54 -14.22 10.61 -17.87
N ILE A 55 -15.15 11.29 -17.18
CA ILE A 55 -15.70 10.83 -15.90
C ILE A 55 -16.43 9.49 -16.10
N ARG A 56 -17.24 9.37 -17.17
CA ARG A 56 -17.94 8.12 -17.49
C ARG A 56 -16.97 6.96 -17.73
N ALA A 57 -15.90 7.18 -18.49
CA ALA A 57 -14.89 6.15 -18.74
C ALA A 57 -14.21 5.67 -17.46
N TRP A 58 -13.84 6.59 -16.55
CA TRP A 58 -13.35 6.20 -15.23
C TRP A 58 -14.40 5.44 -14.43
N TRP A 59 -15.63 5.97 -14.36
CA TRP A 59 -16.72 5.40 -13.59
C TRP A 59 -17.07 3.96 -14.02
N ASP A 60 -17.18 3.73 -15.32
CA ASP A 60 -17.45 2.41 -15.90
C ASP A 60 -16.31 1.41 -15.61
N CYS A 61 -15.08 1.90 -15.40
CA CYS A 61 -13.93 1.07 -15.10
C CYS A 61 -13.79 0.75 -13.61
N ILE A 62 -13.69 1.77 -12.74
CA ILE A 62 -13.35 1.58 -11.32
C ILE A 62 -14.57 1.54 -10.40
N GLY A 63 -15.70 2.11 -10.82
CA GLY A 63 -16.95 2.08 -10.07
C GLY A 63 -17.42 0.66 -9.69
N PRO A 64 -17.55 -0.29 -10.65
CA PRO A 64 -17.97 -1.65 -10.30
C PRO A 64 -16.92 -2.38 -9.47
N GLN A 65 -15.63 -2.09 -9.66
CA GLN A 65 -14.54 -2.69 -8.89
C GLN A 65 -14.64 -2.30 -7.41
N VAL A 66 -14.80 -1.00 -7.13
CA VAL A 66 -14.97 -0.47 -5.77
C VAL A 66 -16.24 -0.99 -5.12
N ALA A 67 -17.34 -1.12 -5.87
CA ALA A 67 -18.59 -1.67 -5.36
C ALA A 67 -18.44 -3.13 -4.91
N ILE A 68 -17.80 -3.97 -5.72
CA ILE A 68 -17.53 -5.38 -5.38
C ILE A 68 -16.55 -5.47 -4.22
N LEU A 69 -15.47 -4.68 -4.22
CA LEU A 69 -14.51 -4.62 -3.11
C LEU A 69 -15.21 -4.33 -1.78
N ALA A 70 -16.09 -3.32 -1.74
CA ALA A 70 -16.82 -2.95 -0.53
C ALA A 70 -17.86 -4.02 -0.12
N ASP A 71 -18.51 -4.68 -1.07
CA ASP A 71 -19.47 -5.75 -0.79
C ASP A 71 -18.79 -7.01 -0.22
N GLU A 72 -17.68 -7.43 -0.82
CA GLU A 72 -16.85 -8.53 -0.33
C GLU A 72 -16.23 -8.22 1.03
N ALA A 73 -15.98 -6.94 1.27
CA ALA A 73 -15.56 -6.39 2.55
C ALA A 73 -16.71 -6.21 3.54
N GLY A 74 -17.93 -6.67 3.26
CA GLY A 74 -19.03 -6.69 4.23
C GLY A 74 -19.63 -5.32 4.58
N TYR A 75 -19.29 -4.25 3.85
CA TYR A 75 -19.90 -2.94 4.08
C TYR A 75 -21.40 -2.99 3.80
N SER A 76 -22.19 -2.28 4.60
CA SER A 76 -23.63 -2.15 4.34
C SER A 76 -23.88 -1.47 2.98
N VAL A 77 -25.02 -1.75 2.35
CA VAL A 77 -25.38 -1.11 1.06
C VAL A 77 -25.33 0.42 1.15
N ALA A 78 -25.72 1.01 2.29
CA ALA A 78 -25.63 2.46 2.50
C ALA A 78 -24.17 2.95 2.48
N ALA A 79 -23.27 2.26 3.18
CA ALA A 79 -21.84 2.60 3.19
C ALA A 79 -21.19 2.38 1.80
N GLN A 80 -21.54 1.28 1.11
CA GLN A 80 -21.11 1.05 -0.27
C GLN A 80 -21.55 2.21 -1.20
N THR A 81 -22.80 2.67 -1.07
CA THR A 81 -23.31 3.81 -1.84
C THR A 81 -22.59 5.11 -1.49
N GLU A 82 -22.26 5.35 -0.22
CA GLU A 82 -21.50 6.53 0.21
C GLU A 82 -20.09 6.55 -0.39
N ILE A 83 -19.38 5.42 -0.36
CA ILE A 83 -18.07 5.25 -1.00
C ILE A 83 -18.15 5.58 -2.50
N LEU A 84 -19.16 5.04 -3.18
CA LEU A 84 -19.40 5.26 -4.60
C LEU A 84 -19.76 6.71 -4.95
N LEU A 85 -20.53 7.40 -4.08
CA LEU A 85 -20.86 8.81 -4.23
C LEU A 85 -19.64 9.70 -4.04
N LEU A 86 -18.79 9.42 -3.05
CA LEU A 86 -17.52 10.11 -2.85
C LEU A 86 -16.61 9.96 -4.07
N LEU A 87 -16.45 8.72 -4.55
CA LEU A 87 -15.66 8.44 -5.75
C LEU A 87 -16.15 9.27 -6.94
N HIS A 88 -17.45 9.16 -7.27
CA HIS A 88 -18.01 9.82 -8.44
C HIS A 88 -18.02 11.35 -8.33
N SER A 89 -18.35 11.90 -7.15
CA SER A 89 -18.63 13.33 -7.00
C SER A 89 -17.41 14.16 -6.60
N ILE A 90 -16.43 13.55 -5.94
CA ILE A 90 -15.25 14.26 -5.39
C ILE A 90 -13.96 13.84 -6.10
N VAL A 91 -13.77 12.55 -6.39
CA VAL A 91 -12.49 12.05 -6.94
C VAL A 91 -12.46 12.12 -8.46
N LEU A 92 -13.45 11.53 -9.14
CA LEU A 92 -13.47 11.42 -10.60
C LEU A 92 -13.38 12.75 -11.38
N PRO A 93 -13.97 13.88 -10.90
CA PRO A 93 -13.85 15.16 -11.62
C PRO A 93 -12.41 15.63 -11.83
N ASP A 94 -11.50 15.27 -10.93
CA ASP A 94 -10.09 15.68 -10.95
C ASP A 94 -9.15 14.60 -11.53
N MET A 95 -9.66 13.39 -11.84
CA MET A 95 -8.87 12.30 -12.46
C MET A 95 -8.48 12.58 -13.92
N GLY A 96 -9.09 13.57 -14.56
CA GLY A 96 -8.79 13.93 -15.94
C GLY A 96 -9.14 12.83 -16.95
N ARG A 97 -8.44 12.82 -18.08
CA ARG A 97 -8.74 11.91 -19.20
C ARG A 97 -8.39 10.46 -18.84
N PHE A 98 -9.30 9.54 -19.15
CA PHE A 98 -9.05 8.11 -18.98
C PHE A 98 -7.83 7.66 -19.80
N PRO A 99 -6.89 6.90 -19.20
CA PRO A 99 -5.62 6.58 -19.85
C PRO A 99 -5.83 5.70 -21.09
N PRO A 100 -5.09 5.95 -22.19
CA PRO A 100 -5.06 5.03 -23.32
C PRO A 100 -4.39 3.70 -22.93
N VAL A 101 -4.72 2.66 -23.69
CA VAL A 101 -4.14 1.31 -23.54
C VAL A 101 -2.61 1.37 -23.58
N GLY A 102 -1.95 0.68 -22.64
CA GLY A 102 -0.49 0.55 -22.58
C GLY A 102 0.24 1.67 -21.82
N GLN A 103 -0.46 2.54 -21.09
CA GLN A 103 0.19 3.38 -20.07
C GLN A 103 0.55 2.54 -18.83
N ASN A 104 1.83 2.55 -18.46
CA ASN A 104 2.41 1.60 -17.51
C ASN A 104 2.17 1.89 -16.03
N ARG A 105 1.64 3.06 -15.64
CA ARG A 105 1.46 3.41 -14.22
C ARG A 105 0.00 3.32 -13.79
N PRO A 106 -0.31 2.58 -12.71
CA PRO A 106 -1.66 2.53 -12.18
C PRO A 106 -2.03 3.91 -11.60
N ALA A 107 -3.16 4.48 -12.03
CA ALA A 107 -3.69 5.69 -11.41
C ALA A 107 -4.43 5.38 -10.09
N VAL A 108 -4.74 4.10 -9.85
CA VAL A 108 -5.56 3.63 -8.75
C VAL A 108 -4.96 2.33 -8.19
N GLN A 109 -4.89 2.24 -6.87
CA GLN A 109 -4.51 1.05 -6.13
C GLN A 109 -5.54 0.82 -5.01
N TYR A 110 -5.90 -0.44 -4.77
CA TYR A 110 -6.77 -0.84 -3.67
C TYR A 110 -5.94 -1.51 -2.58
N SER A 111 -6.35 -1.38 -1.32
CA SER A 111 -5.83 -2.20 -0.23
C SER A 111 -6.96 -2.74 0.61
N TRP A 112 -6.80 -3.98 1.09
CA TRP A 112 -7.79 -4.66 1.88
C TRP A 112 -7.15 -5.24 3.15
N ARG A 113 -7.40 -4.58 4.28
CA ARG A 113 -6.81 -4.89 5.58
C ARG A 113 -7.73 -5.82 6.37
N ILE A 114 -7.26 -7.03 6.64
CA ILE A 114 -7.91 -8.03 7.48
C ILE A 114 -7.34 -7.90 8.89
N ASN A 115 -8.13 -7.36 9.80
CA ASN A 115 -7.74 -7.20 11.20
C ASN A 115 -7.79 -8.54 11.95
N THR A 116 -6.98 -8.63 13.00
CA THR A 116 -6.94 -9.74 13.98
C THR A 116 -8.03 -9.67 15.04
N ASP A 117 -8.48 -8.46 15.37
CA ASP A 117 -9.47 -8.21 16.42
C ASP A 117 -10.88 -8.68 16.00
N ASP A 118 -11.83 -8.65 16.93
CA ASP A 118 -13.27 -9.02 16.79
C ASP A 118 -14.05 -8.19 15.73
N TYR A 119 -13.37 -7.51 14.80
CA TYR A 119 -14.00 -6.87 13.66
C TYR A 119 -14.56 -7.91 12.69
N ASP A 120 -15.86 -7.80 12.42
CA ASP A 120 -16.58 -8.73 11.54
C ASP A 120 -16.22 -8.59 10.05
N HIS A 121 -15.41 -7.59 9.67
CA HIS A 121 -15.12 -7.32 8.27
C HIS A 121 -13.80 -6.57 7.99
N PRO A 122 -13.19 -6.72 6.80
CA PRO A 122 -11.92 -6.08 6.49
C PRO A 122 -12.09 -4.63 6.01
N ILE A 123 -11.09 -3.79 6.25
CA ILE A 123 -11.10 -2.36 5.93
C ILE A 123 -10.58 -2.13 4.51
N LEU A 124 -11.37 -1.44 3.69
CA LEU A 124 -11.02 -1.05 2.32
C LEU A 124 -10.32 0.32 2.34
N SER A 125 -9.22 0.42 1.58
CA SER A 125 -8.67 1.71 1.19
C SER A 125 -8.50 1.83 -0.32
N LEU A 126 -8.69 3.06 -0.81
CA LEU A 126 -8.53 3.45 -2.21
C LEU A 126 -7.43 4.50 -2.30
N THR A 127 -6.34 4.19 -2.98
CA THR A 127 -5.29 5.17 -3.28
C THR A 127 -5.37 5.62 -4.72
N VAL A 128 -5.36 6.92 -4.94
CA VAL A 128 -5.37 7.55 -6.26
C VAL A 128 -4.18 8.48 -6.42
N GLU A 129 -3.55 8.44 -7.59
CA GLU A 129 -2.66 9.50 -8.04
C GLU A 129 -3.27 10.11 -9.30
N ALA A 130 -4.06 11.17 -9.09
CA ALA A 130 -4.87 11.76 -10.14
C ALA A 130 -3.97 12.29 -11.28
N PRO A 131 -4.17 11.85 -12.54
CA PRO A 131 -3.44 12.36 -13.70
C PRO A 131 -3.70 13.84 -14.02
N GLY A 132 -4.80 14.41 -13.52
CA GLY A 132 -5.20 15.79 -13.78
C GLY A 132 -5.57 16.08 -15.24
N GLY A 133 -5.96 17.33 -15.53
CA GLY A 133 -6.40 17.75 -16.87
C GLY A 133 -5.26 17.94 -17.88
N HIS A 134 -5.44 17.46 -19.12
CA HIS A 134 -4.65 17.81 -20.32
C HIS A 134 -3.10 17.61 -20.25
N ALA A 135 -2.64 16.37 -20.13
CA ALA A 135 -1.23 16.02 -20.29
C ALA A 135 -0.80 15.92 -21.78
N LYS A 136 -0.25 17.00 -22.35
CA LYS A 136 0.50 16.96 -23.64
C LYS A 136 2.03 17.05 -23.46
N GLY A 137 2.55 17.12 -22.22
CA GLY A 137 3.98 17.23 -21.96
C GLY A 137 4.39 16.89 -20.53
N SER A 138 5.66 16.55 -20.34
CA SER A 138 6.19 15.96 -19.09
C SER A 138 6.24 16.95 -17.91
N SER A 139 6.56 18.24 -18.11
CA SER A 139 6.58 19.23 -17.02
C SER A 139 5.18 19.76 -16.67
N SER A 140 4.25 19.76 -17.63
CA SER A 140 2.85 20.03 -17.33
C SER A 140 2.22 18.90 -16.50
N MET A 141 2.66 17.65 -16.64
CA MET A 141 2.08 16.52 -15.89
C MET A 141 2.18 16.69 -14.37
N THR A 142 3.37 16.97 -13.83
CA THR A 142 3.54 17.08 -12.37
C THR A 142 2.65 18.14 -11.75
N ARG A 143 2.55 19.33 -12.36
CA ARG A 143 1.63 20.37 -11.88
C ARG A 143 0.19 19.87 -11.82
N HIS A 144 -0.32 19.29 -12.91
CA HIS A 144 -1.72 18.88 -12.97
C HIS A 144 -2.02 17.75 -11.99
N HIS A 145 -1.07 16.84 -11.73
CA HIS A 145 -1.23 15.79 -10.72
C HIS A 145 -1.34 16.37 -9.31
N LEU A 146 -0.44 17.32 -8.98
CA LEU A 146 -0.43 18.00 -7.68
C LEU A 146 -1.70 18.84 -7.49
N GLN A 147 -2.12 19.60 -8.51
CA GLN A 147 -3.33 20.42 -8.45
C GLN A 147 -4.59 19.57 -8.33
N ALA A 148 -4.68 18.45 -9.04
CA ALA A 148 -5.82 17.53 -8.92
C ALA A 148 -5.95 17.01 -7.48
N THR A 149 -4.83 16.59 -6.88
CA THR A 149 -4.83 16.15 -5.48
C THR A 149 -5.24 17.28 -4.54
N GLN A 150 -4.70 18.48 -4.73
CA GLN A 150 -5.07 19.65 -3.92
C GLN A 150 -6.57 19.95 -4.00
N ASN A 151 -7.15 19.94 -5.22
CA ASN A 151 -8.57 20.17 -5.43
C ASN A 151 -9.43 19.13 -4.69
N ILE A 152 -9.06 17.84 -4.80
CA ILE A 152 -9.80 16.75 -4.14
C ILE A 152 -9.75 16.94 -2.61
N VAL A 153 -8.57 17.21 -2.04
CA VAL A 153 -8.38 17.39 -0.59
C VAL A 153 -9.13 18.62 -0.07
N GLU A 154 -9.11 19.73 -0.80
CA GLU A 154 -9.87 20.93 -0.46
C GLU A 154 -11.39 20.70 -0.53
N GLN A 155 -11.87 19.95 -1.52
CA GLN A 155 -13.28 19.55 -1.61
C GLN A 155 -13.68 18.65 -0.44
N LEU A 156 -12.86 17.69 -0.03
CA LEU A 156 -13.13 16.86 1.14
C LEU A 156 -13.27 17.70 2.40
N ALA A 157 -12.34 18.62 2.64
CA ALA A 157 -12.40 19.52 3.80
C ALA A 157 -13.64 20.43 3.79
N ALA A 158 -14.15 20.79 2.61
CA ALA A 158 -15.38 21.57 2.49
C ALA A 158 -16.66 20.76 2.80
N HIS A 159 -16.66 19.45 2.52
CA HIS A 159 -17.83 18.59 2.68
C HIS A 159 -17.84 17.76 3.97
N LEU A 160 -16.67 17.49 4.54
CA LEU A 160 -16.50 16.61 5.69
C LEU A 160 -15.90 17.41 6.86
N PRO A 161 -16.71 17.79 7.86
CA PRO A 161 -16.24 18.56 9.03
C PRO A 161 -15.04 17.96 9.78
N PRO A 162 -14.87 16.62 9.89
CA PRO A 162 -13.71 16.02 10.55
C PRO A 162 -12.37 16.19 9.82
N VAL A 163 -12.38 16.60 8.55
CA VAL A 163 -11.16 16.73 7.76
C VAL A 163 -10.41 18.01 8.14
N ASP A 164 -9.19 17.87 8.66
CA ASP A 164 -8.30 18.99 9.00
C ASP A 164 -7.04 18.94 8.13
N LEU A 165 -6.70 20.08 7.51
CA LEU A 165 -5.61 20.19 6.53
C LEU A 165 -4.35 20.88 7.10
N LYS A 166 -4.23 21.08 8.42
CA LYS A 166 -3.08 21.77 9.04
C LYS A 166 -1.76 21.07 8.71
N TRP A 167 -1.66 19.77 8.99
CA TRP A 167 -0.43 19.03 8.70
C TRP A 167 -0.20 18.85 7.19
N TYR A 168 -1.26 18.61 6.41
CA TYR A 168 -1.17 18.63 4.94
C TYR A 168 -0.51 19.92 4.43
N ARG A 169 -1.03 21.09 4.84
CA ARG A 169 -0.49 22.40 4.43
C ARG A 169 0.93 22.63 4.91
N HIS A 170 1.25 22.17 6.12
CA HIS A 170 2.62 22.20 6.64
C HIS A 170 3.57 21.44 5.71
N PHE A 171 3.26 20.19 5.36
CA PHE A 171 4.13 19.37 4.52
C PHE A 171 4.19 19.82 3.06
N VAL A 172 3.11 20.40 2.51
CA VAL A 172 3.15 21.09 1.21
C VAL A 172 4.23 22.18 1.21
N ALA A 173 4.28 23.01 2.25
CA ALA A 173 5.29 24.06 2.37
C ALA A 173 6.69 23.51 2.70
N ALA A 174 6.80 22.58 3.65
CA ALA A 174 8.08 22.01 4.09
C ALA A 174 8.80 21.27 2.96
N PHE A 175 8.05 20.55 2.12
CA PHE A 175 8.59 19.87 0.94
C PHE A 175 8.58 20.72 -0.34
N GLN A 176 8.25 22.02 -0.23
CA GLN A 176 8.28 22.99 -1.33
C GLN A 176 7.37 22.59 -2.52
N ILE A 177 6.28 21.87 -2.27
CA ILE A 177 5.37 21.36 -3.29
C ILE A 177 4.62 22.48 -4.01
N ASP A 178 4.29 23.56 -3.29
CA ASP A 178 3.66 24.78 -3.80
C ASP A 178 4.46 25.47 -4.91
N HIS A 179 5.79 25.42 -4.84
CA HIS A 179 6.66 25.92 -5.92
C HIS A 179 6.50 25.15 -7.23
N HIS A 180 5.92 23.95 -7.20
CA HIS A 180 5.65 23.14 -8.38
C HIS A 180 4.22 23.28 -8.92
N THR A 181 3.32 23.90 -8.15
CA THR A 181 1.96 24.21 -8.60
C THR A 181 1.87 25.58 -9.30
N ASP A 182 2.72 26.55 -8.95
CA ASP A 182 2.71 27.90 -9.55
C ASP A 182 3.35 27.98 -10.96
N HIS A 183 2.90 28.95 -11.76
CA HIS A 183 3.36 29.28 -13.12
C HIS A 183 4.69 30.04 -13.17
N SER A 184 5.09 30.70 -12.06
CA SER A 184 6.18 31.68 -12.04
C SER A 184 7.58 31.09 -11.78
N SER A 185 7.65 29.84 -11.30
CA SER A 185 8.89 29.14 -11.00
C SER A 185 9.59 28.71 -12.30
N HIS A 186 10.43 29.60 -12.81
CA HIS A 186 11.41 29.29 -13.85
C HIS A 186 12.15 27.99 -13.47
N HIS A 187 11.96 26.97 -14.30
CA HIS A 187 12.57 25.65 -14.19
C HIS A 187 14.01 25.73 -13.66
N ARG A 188 14.25 25.33 -12.41
CA ARG A 188 15.54 24.70 -12.09
C ARG A 188 15.60 23.49 -12.99
N THR A 189 16.51 23.56 -13.96
CA THR A 189 16.84 22.47 -14.86
C THR A 189 17.26 21.29 -13.98
N PHE A 190 16.33 20.38 -13.70
CA PHE A 190 16.69 19.08 -13.15
C PHE A 190 17.49 18.39 -14.26
N LEU A 191 18.82 18.45 -14.15
CA LEU A 191 19.74 17.70 -14.98
C LEU A 191 19.65 16.23 -14.57
N SER A 192 18.54 15.60 -14.91
CA SER A 192 18.44 14.16 -14.92
C SER A 192 17.55 13.77 -16.08
N THR A 193 18.17 13.15 -17.07
CA THR A 193 17.52 12.35 -18.10
C THR A 193 16.98 11.02 -17.53
N ASP A 194 16.99 10.84 -16.21
CA ASP A 194 16.59 9.62 -15.54
C ASP A 194 15.26 9.78 -14.78
N LYS A 195 14.45 8.72 -14.90
CA LYS A 195 13.01 8.58 -14.62
C LYS A 195 12.56 9.16 -13.26
N ASP A 196 11.39 9.82 -13.26
CA ASP A 196 10.38 10.16 -12.22
C ASP A 196 10.75 10.46 -10.74
N THR A 197 11.86 9.94 -10.22
CA THR A 197 12.26 9.97 -8.80
C THR A 197 12.65 11.33 -8.25
N THR A 198 12.88 12.32 -9.11
CA THR A 198 13.24 13.70 -8.71
C THR A 198 12.03 14.63 -8.66
N ARG A 199 10.84 14.17 -9.06
CA ARG A 199 9.64 15.02 -9.15
C ARG A 199 8.75 14.80 -7.94
N PRO A 200 8.19 15.88 -7.37
CA PRO A 200 7.24 15.74 -6.29
C PRO A 200 5.98 15.03 -6.75
N ARG A 201 5.44 14.18 -5.86
CA ARG A 201 4.15 13.50 -6.06
C ARG A 201 3.32 13.61 -4.79
N MET A 202 2.00 13.60 -4.95
CA MET A 202 1.05 13.57 -3.84
C MET A 202 -0.05 12.50 -4.01
N PRO A 203 0.22 11.20 -3.90
CA PRO A 203 -0.87 10.22 -3.88
C PRO A 203 -1.81 10.46 -2.70
N LEU A 204 -3.10 10.25 -2.93
CA LEU A 204 -4.15 10.42 -1.94
C LEU A 204 -4.82 9.07 -1.69
N SER A 205 -4.87 8.63 -0.44
CA SER A 205 -5.59 7.44 -0.04
C SER A 205 -6.84 7.78 0.76
N PHE A 206 -7.86 6.95 0.64
CA PHE A 206 -9.11 7.03 1.37
C PHE A 206 -9.26 5.73 2.15
N GLU A 207 -9.19 5.79 3.47
CA GLU A 207 -9.52 4.65 4.33
C GLU A 207 -10.99 4.74 4.73
N PHE A 208 -11.78 3.72 4.38
CA PHE A 208 -13.22 3.70 4.66
C PHE A 208 -13.49 2.97 5.98
N THR A 209 -13.73 3.71 7.05
CA THR A 209 -14.02 3.16 8.39
C THR A 209 -15.52 3.12 8.66
N GLU A 210 -15.94 2.45 9.74
CA GLU A 210 -17.34 2.50 10.21
C GLU A 210 -17.81 3.91 10.55
N THR A 211 -16.89 4.80 10.92
CA THR A 211 -17.19 6.18 11.34
C THR A 211 -17.13 7.20 10.19
N GLY A 212 -16.78 6.75 8.99
CA GLY A 212 -16.62 7.58 7.79
C GLY A 212 -15.27 7.39 7.11
N VAL A 213 -14.95 8.30 6.19
CA VAL A 213 -13.72 8.27 5.40
C VAL A 213 -12.60 9.08 6.07
N ILE A 214 -11.39 8.51 6.11
CA ILE A 214 -10.18 9.19 6.55
C ILE A 214 -9.28 9.39 5.33
N PRO A 215 -9.13 10.64 4.83
CA PRO A 215 -8.19 10.94 3.76
C PRO A 215 -6.75 10.96 4.28
N LYS A 216 -5.84 10.31 3.57
CA LYS A 216 -4.40 10.27 3.85
C LYS A 216 -3.63 10.80 2.65
N VAL A 217 -2.85 11.86 2.81
CA VAL A 217 -2.02 12.40 1.74
C VAL A 217 -0.60 11.91 1.91
N TYR A 218 -0.02 11.38 0.84
CA TYR A 218 1.36 10.92 0.81
C TYR A 218 2.22 11.90 0.01
N PHE A 219 3.39 12.25 0.53
CA PHE A 219 4.33 13.15 -0.11
C PHE A 219 5.58 12.39 -0.53
N TYR A 220 5.91 12.46 -1.82
CA TYR A 220 7.24 12.15 -2.32
C TYR A 220 7.98 13.47 -2.50
N PRO A 221 8.88 13.87 -1.59
CA PRO A 221 9.61 15.12 -1.74
C PRO A 221 10.63 15.03 -2.88
N PRO A 222 11.01 16.17 -3.49
CA PRO A 222 12.07 16.17 -4.49
C PRO A 222 13.41 15.77 -3.84
N ALA A 223 14.14 14.84 -4.46
CA ALA A 223 15.51 14.52 -4.09
C ALA A 223 16.47 15.65 -4.50
N GLN A 224 17.65 15.72 -3.87
CA GLN A 224 18.69 16.66 -4.32
C GLN A 224 19.17 16.29 -5.74
N ALA A 225 19.68 17.27 -6.49
CA ALA A 225 20.00 17.09 -7.93
C ALA A 225 21.00 15.95 -8.26
N HIS A 226 21.76 15.46 -7.27
CA HIS A 226 22.73 14.37 -7.42
C HIS A 226 22.29 13.09 -6.69
N GLU A 227 21.13 13.09 -6.04
CA GLU A 227 20.59 11.97 -5.29
C GLU A 227 19.46 11.30 -6.09
N ARG A 228 19.35 9.98 -5.99
CA ARG A 228 18.25 9.22 -6.60
C ARG A 228 16.99 9.14 -5.73
N LYS A 229 17.15 9.35 -4.42
CA LYS A 229 16.09 9.31 -3.41
C LYS A 229 16.30 10.44 -2.41
N PRO A 230 15.23 10.95 -1.76
CA PRO A 230 15.38 11.95 -0.72
C PRO A 230 16.21 11.39 0.45
N SER A 231 17.08 12.20 1.04
CA SER A 231 17.78 11.83 2.26
C SER A 231 16.84 11.86 3.48
N LEU A 232 17.17 11.10 4.53
CA LEU A 232 16.44 11.13 5.80
C LEU A 232 16.32 12.57 6.36
N ALA A 233 17.36 13.39 6.15
CA ALA A 233 17.39 14.79 6.58
C ALA A 233 16.18 15.60 6.08
N ILE A 234 15.75 15.39 4.83
CA ILE A 234 14.59 16.08 4.25
C ILE A 234 13.33 15.81 5.06
N PHE A 235 13.11 14.55 5.45
CA PHE A 235 11.96 14.17 6.26
C PHE A 235 12.11 14.65 7.70
N THR A 236 13.30 14.53 8.29
CA THR A 236 13.50 14.93 9.69
C THR A 236 13.35 16.42 9.89
N ASP A 237 13.85 17.23 8.94
CA ASP A 237 13.72 18.70 8.99
C ASP A 237 12.27 19.14 8.80
N ALA A 238 11.48 18.40 8.00
CA ALA A 238 10.06 18.67 7.83
C ALA A 238 9.22 18.29 9.06
N ILE A 239 9.57 17.23 9.78
CA ILE A 239 8.82 16.74 10.95
C ILE A 239 9.17 17.54 12.22
N ARG A 240 10.40 18.03 12.37
CA ARG A 240 10.89 18.67 13.60
C ARG A 240 10.05 19.88 14.08
N PRO A 241 9.57 20.79 13.22
CA PRO A 241 8.69 21.87 13.66
C PRO A 241 7.37 21.38 14.26
N ILE A 242 6.85 20.24 13.79
CA ILE A 242 5.67 19.61 14.38
C ILE A 242 6.02 19.06 15.75
N SER A 243 7.14 18.35 15.89
CA SER A 243 7.54 17.70 17.15
C SER A 243 7.81 18.69 18.29
N GLU A 244 8.17 19.94 17.97
CA GLU A 244 8.29 21.04 18.95
C GLU A 244 6.94 21.45 19.57
N SER A 245 5.85 21.29 18.82
CA SER A 245 4.49 21.67 19.26
C SER A 245 3.66 20.50 19.78
N ILE A 246 3.88 19.31 19.22
CA ILE A 246 3.17 18.06 19.53
C ILE A 246 4.24 16.99 19.74
N PRO A 247 4.42 16.43 20.95
CA PRO A 247 5.46 15.44 21.20
C PRO A 247 5.31 14.18 20.32
N LEU A 248 6.39 13.80 19.63
CA LEU A 248 6.49 12.61 18.77
C LEU A 248 7.66 11.70 19.21
N PRO A 249 7.62 11.05 20.39
CA PRO A 249 8.73 10.23 20.87
C PRO A 249 9.07 9.04 19.96
N ALA A 250 8.05 8.40 19.35
CA ALA A 250 8.23 7.37 18.33
C ALA A 250 9.11 7.81 17.14
N PHE A 251 9.04 9.08 16.76
CA PHE A 251 9.89 9.62 15.69
C PHE A 251 11.36 9.71 16.13
N GLU A 252 11.63 10.13 17.36
CA GLU A 252 12.99 10.16 17.90
C GLU A 252 13.59 8.75 18.03
N GLU A 253 12.79 7.76 18.45
CA GLU A 253 13.22 6.36 18.49
C GLU A 253 13.51 5.79 17.10
N LEU A 254 12.71 6.15 16.09
CA LEU A 254 12.96 5.79 14.70
C LEU A 254 14.29 6.37 14.20
N VAL A 255 14.53 7.66 14.42
CA VAL A 255 15.79 8.32 14.05
C VAL A 255 16.96 7.64 14.75
N ALA A 256 16.85 7.37 16.05
CA ALA A 256 17.88 6.67 16.81
C ALA A 256 18.14 5.25 16.28
N PHE A 257 17.11 4.51 15.84
CA PHE A 257 17.28 3.20 15.21
C PHE A 257 18.01 3.30 13.87
N VAL A 258 17.61 4.23 13.00
CA VAL A 258 18.23 4.42 11.68
C VAL A 258 19.70 4.84 11.81
N ASP A 259 20.03 5.69 12.78
CA ASP A 259 21.40 6.19 12.95
C ASP A 259 22.35 5.20 13.64
N ASN A 260 21.83 4.32 14.51
CA ASN A 260 22.68 3.53 15.42
C ASN A 260 22.58 2.00 15.25
N HIS A 261 21.64 1.49 14.45
CA HIS A 261 21.47 0.04 14.25
C HIS A 261 22.01 -0.44 12.89
N PRO A 262 22.75 -1.56 12.80
CA PRO A 262 23.33 -2.06 11.54
C PRO A 262 22.30 -2.34 10.42
N VAL A 263 21.09 -2.74 10.78
CA VAL A 263 19.98 -2.89 9.82
C VAL A 263 19.27 -1.56 9.57
N GLY A 264 19.17 -0.70 10.59
CA GLY A 264 18.51 0.60 10.49
C GLY A 264 19.16 1.51 9.45
N VAL A 265 20.49 1.55 9.41
CA VAL A 265 21.28 2.34 8.44
C VAL A 265 21.06 1.93 6.98
N THR A 266 20.41 0.77 6.72
CA THR A 266 20.10 0.30 5.37
C THR A 266 18.77 0.85 4.84
N LEU A 267 17.96 1.47 5.70
CA LEU A 267 16.66 2.04 5.34
C LEU A 267 16.86 3.34 4.56
N ASN A 268 16.13 3.44 3.44
CA ASN A 268 16.10 4.60 2.58
C ASN A 268 14.67 5.15 2.57
N PRO A 269 14.41 6.27 3.26
CA PRO A 269 13.11 6.94 3.21
C PRO A 269 12.72 7.32 1.79
N GLU A 270 11.43 7.15 1.47
CA GLU A 270 10.89 7.41 0.11
C GLU A 270 9.72 8.37 0.11
N MET A 271 8.89 8.31 1.15
CA MET A 271 7.59 8.97 1.18
C MET A 271 7.14 9.20 2.62
N LEU A 272 6.41 10.29 2.85
CA LEU A 272 5.75 10.58 4.13
C LEU A 272 4.24 10.71 3.91
N GLY A 273 3.44 9.86 4.55
CA GLY A 273 1.99 9.98 4.62
C GLY A 273 1.53 10.78 5.83
N VAL A 274 0.34 11.37 5.73
CA VAL A 274 -0.32 12.06 6.84
C VAL A 274 -1.83 11.90 6.78
N ASP A 275 -2.44 11.65 7.93
CA ASP A 275 -3.90 11.71 8.06
C ASP A 275 -4.38 13.17 7.99
N CYS A 276 -5.42 13.42 7.20
CA CYS A 276 -6.09 14.72 7.14
C CYS A 276 -7.18 14.83 8.22
N VAL A 277 -6.78 14.68 9.48
CA VAL A 277 -7.63 14.80 10.68
C VAL A 277 -6.97 15.77 11.68
N GLU A 278 -7.62 16.00 12.83
CA GLU A 278 -7.09 16.88 13.86
C GLU A 278 -5.65 16.47 14.25
N PRO A 279 -4.68 17.41 14.31
CA PRO A 279 -3.26 17.10 14.58
C PRO A 279 -2.97 16.24 15.82
N ALA A 280 -3.80 16.30 16.85
CA ALA A 280 -3.63 15.48 18.06
C ALA A 280 -3.99 14.00 17.84
N GLN A 281 -4.70 13.69 16.75
CA GLN A 281 -5.18 12.36 16.36
C GLN A 281 -4.56 11.87 15.06
N ALA A 282 -3.88 12.75 14.30
CA ALA A 282 -3.29 12.40 13.02
C ALA A 282 -2.00 11.60 13.19
N SER A 283 -1.84 10.53 12.41
CA SER A 283 -0.58 9.80 12.28
C SER A 283 0.28 10.38 11.15
N LEU A 284 1.60 10.26 11.33
CA LEU A 284 2.58 10.38 10.25
C LEU A 284 3.03 8.98 9.82
N TYR A 285 3.16 8.75 8.53
CA TYR A 285 3.52 7.44 7.96
C TYR A 285 4.83 7.55 7.18
N LEU A 286 5.98 7.28 7.80
CA LEU A 286 7.26 7.33 7.10
C LEU A 286 7.51 5.99 6.38
N HIS A 287 7.48 6.00 5.05
CA HIS A 287 7.80 4.83 4.25
C HIS A 287 9.28 4.81 3.87
N ALA A 288 9.92 3.67 4.06
CA ALA A 288 11.30 3.44 3.70
C ALA A 288 11.50 2.07 3.05
N SER A 289 12.50 1.95 2.16
CA SER A 289 12.91 0.68 1.58
C SER A 289 14.32 0.28 1.99
N THR A 290 14.60 -1.01 1.99
CA THR A 290 15.94 -1.57 2.22
C THR A 290 16.25 -2.67 1.20
N PRO A 291 17.50 -2.76 0.70
CA PRO A 291 17.90 -3.86 -0.15
C PRO A 291 18.04 -5.20 0.59
N VAL A 292 18.05 -5.18 1.93
CA VAL A 292 18.20 -6.38 2.77
C VAL A 292 16.84 -7.04 2.96
N THR A 293 16.75 -8.33 2.68
CA THR A 293 15.48 -9.06 2.58
C THR A 293 15.39 -10.31 3.45
N ASN A 294 16.48 -10.69 4.12
CA ASN A 294 16.46 -11.84 5.01
C ASN A 294 15.55 -11.62 6.24
N PHE A 295 15.10 -12.71 6.85
CA PHE A 295 14.11 -12.66 7.94
C PHE A 295 14.66 -12.06 9.23
N GLU A 296 15.96 -12.22 9.51
CA GLU A 296 16.61 -11.58 10.66
C GLU A 296 16.52 -10.04 10.54
N SER A 297 16.72 -9.50 9.34
CA SER A 297 16.56 -8.08 9.06
C SER A 297 15.12 -7.61 9.22
N ILE A 298 14.14 -8.43 8.82
CA ILE A 298 12.72 -8.16 9.03
C ILE A 298 12.42 -7.99 10.52
N ILE A 299 12.83 -8.95 11.36
CA ILE A 299 12.62 -8.89 12.80
C ILE A 299 13.29 -7.64 13.38
N ALA A 300 14.53 -7.36 12.97
CA ALA A 300 15.27 -6.20 13.46
C ALA A 300 14.54 -4.88 13.15
N VAL A 301 13.96 -4.71 11.96
CA VAL A 301 13.20 -3.50 11.62
C VAL A 301 11.85 -3.46 12.34
N MET A 302 11.08 -4.56 12.29
CA MET A 302 9.76 -4.66 12.90
C MET A 302 9.77 -4.45 14.42
N THR A 303 10.89 -4.73 15.08
CA THR A 303 11.07 -4.54 16.53
C THR A 303 11.93 -3.32 16.90
N LEU A 304 12.34 -2.52 15.93
CA LEU A 304 13.29 -1.40 16.09
C LEU A 304 14.56 -1.81 16.86
N GLY A 305 15.12 -2.98 16.53
CA GLY A 305 16.30 -3.54 17.19
C GLY A 305 16.01 -4.12 18.56
N GLY A 306 14.82 -4.70 18.76
CA GLY A 306 14.41 -5.33 20.02
C GLY A 306 13.81 -4.39 21.06
N ARG A 307 13.44 -3.16 20.69
CA ARG A 307 12.70 -2.21 21.54
C ARG A 307 11.25 -2.60 21.75
N VAL A 308 10.65 -3.26 20.76
CA VAL A 308 9.32 -3.89 20.89
C VAL A 308 9.51 -5.30 21.44
N HIS A 309 8.90 -5.60 22.57
CA HIS A 309 9.07 -6.86 23.32
C HIS A 309 7.86 -7.78 23.19
N ALA A 310 8.00 -9.04 23.61
CA ALA A 310 6.92 -10.04 23.65
C ALA A 310 6.27 -10.33 22.29
N MET A 311 7.09 -10.41 21.24
CA MET A 311 6.65 -10.62 19.85
C MET A 311 6.90 -12.04 19.33
N ASP A 312 7.31 -12.98 20.18
CA ASP A 312 7.78 -14.31 19.74
C ASP A 312 6.73 -15.06 18.90
N MET A 313 5.46 -15.02 19.33
CA MET A 313 4.35 -15.65 18.61
C MET A 313 4.05 -14.93 17.28
N ALA A 314 4.02 -13.60 17.28
CA ALA A 314 3.83 -12.81 16.07
C ALA A 314 4.96 -13.01 15.05
N ILE A 315 6.21 -13.16 15.52
CA ILE A 315 7.37 -13.48 14.67
C ILE A 315 7.21 -14.87 14.04
N MET A 316 6.74 -15.88 14.79
CA MET A 316 6.45 -17.20 14.22
C MET A 316 5.32 -17.16 13.19
N GLU A 317 4.24 -16.43 13.46
CA GLU A 317 3.16 -16.23 12.50
C GLU A 317 3.68 -15.52 11.23
N LEU A 318 4.60 -14.57 11.37
CA LEU A 318 5.17 -13.82 10.25
C LEU A 318 6.03 -14.72 9.38
N TRP A 319 6.84 -15.56 10.00
CA TRP A 319 7.61 -16.58 9.30
C TRP A 319 6.71 -17.55 8.53
N GLU A 320 5.63 -18.00 9.15
CA GLU A 320 4.64 -18.88 8.51
C GLU A 320 3.98 -18.19 7.31
N LEU A 321 3.48 -16.96 7.48
CA LEU A 321 2.86 -16.18 6.40
C LEU A 321 3.82 -16.05 5.22
N LEU A 322 5.07 -15.62 5.48
CA LEU A 322 6.11 -15.45 4.47
C LEU A 322 6.36 -16.75 3.72
N CYS A 323 6.50 -17.88 4.43
CA CYS A 323 6.70 -19.19 3.81
C CYS A 323 5.51 -19.60 2.93
N LEU A 324 4.28 -19.32 3.36
CA LEU A 324 3.05 -19.66 2.63
C LEU A 324 2.89 -18.85 1.35
N VAL A 325 3.11 -17.52 1.41
CA VAL A 325 2.87 -16.62 0.27
C VAL A 325 4.05 -16.55 -0.70
N LEU A 326 5.30 -16.66 -0.23
CA LEU A 326 6.49 -16.57 -1.07
C LEU A 326 7.01 -17.91 -1.57
N ARG A 327 6.70 -19.00 -0.85
CA ARG A 327 7.20 -20.37 -1.12
C ARG A 327 8.70 -20.39 -1.47
N PRO A 328 9.58 -19.79 -0.65
CA PRO A 328 10.98 -19.59 -1.00
C PRO A 328 11.64 -20.93 -1.34
N LYS A 329 12.23 -21.04 -2.55
CA LYS A 329 12.90 -22.26 -3.04
C LYS A 329 14.38 -22.00 -3.30
N TYR A 330 15.24 -22.74 -2.61
CA TYR A 330 16.64 -22.92 -3.01
C TYR A 330 16.80 -24.32 -3.59
N ARG A 331 17.70 -24.46 -4.57
CA ARG A 331 17.89 -25.74 -5.26
C ARG A 331 18.48 -26.84 -4.35
N ASP A 332 19.32 -26.44 -3.39
CA ASP A 332 20.23 -27.37 -2.72
C ASP A 332 20.08 -27.42 -1.19
N ARG A 333 19.22 -26.58 -0.59
CA ARG A 333 18.97 -26.58 0.87
C ARG A 333 17.64 -25.93 1.24
N MET A 334 17.26 -26.08 2.51
CA MET A 334 16.11 -25.38 3.10
C MET A 334 16.42 -23.88 3.27
N PHE A 335 15.40 -23.04 3.04
CA PHE A 335 15.45 -21.61 3.35
C PHE A 335 15.55 -21.42 4.87
N SER A 336 16.45 -20.55 5.29
CA SER A 336 16.72 -20.20 6.68
C SER A 336 16.57 -18.69 6.91
N TRP A 337 16.57 -18.27 8.18
CA TRP A 337 16.29 -16.87 8.53
C TRP A 337 17.31 -15.86 8.01
N GLY A 338 18.59 -16.26 7.91
CA GLY A 338 19.66 -15.41 7.38
C GLY A 338 19.76 -15.36 5.85
N ASP A 339 18.91 -16.10 5.14
CA ASP A 339 18.94 -16.14 3.68
C ASP A 339 18.17 -14.95 3.08
N GLU A 340 18.76 -14.29 2.09
CA GLU A 340 18.07 -13.25 1.28
C GLU A 340 16.95 -13.87 0.44
N LEU A 341 15.77 -13.24 0.40
CA LEU A 341 14.61 -13.78 -0.30
C LEU A 341 14.92 -14.11 -1.76
N PRO A 342 14.55 -15.32 -2.24
CA PRO A 342 14.75 -15.68 -3.62
C PRO A 342 13.80 -14.86 -4.51
N VAL A 343 14.33 -14.33 -5.60
CA VAL A 343 13.54 -13.61 -6.60
C VAL A 343 12.84 -14.61 -7.51
N TRP A 344 11.52 -14.52 -7.59
CA TRP A 344 10.72 -15.33 -8.53
C TRP A 344 10.62 -14.64 -9.88
N ASN A 345 10.36 -13.33 -9.87
CA ASN A 345 10.12 -12.53 -11.07
C ASN A 345 11.15 -11.39 -11.13
N ALA A 346 12.15 -11.55 -11.98
CA ALA A 346 13.15 -10.52 -12.21
C ALA A 346 12.71 -9.62 -13.38
N HIS A 347 12.46 -8.34 -13.12
CA HIS A 347 12.20 -7.36 -14.17
C HIS A 347 13.52 -6.88 -14.78
N THR A 348 13.55 -6.73 -16.10
CA THR A 348 14.77 -6.41 -16.88
C THR A 348 15.21 -4.94 -16.78
N GLN A 349 14.45 -4.05 -16.16
CA GLN A 349 14.84 -2.64 -15.95
C GLN A 349 14.39 -2.12 -14.59
N GLY A 350 15.32 -1.50 -13.84
CA GLY A 350 15.06 -0.61 -12.69
C GLY A 350 13.87 -1.02 -11.82
N ASP A 351 14.05 -2.06 -11.03
CA ASP A 351 12.93 -2.69 -10.31
C ASP A 351 12.59 -1.87 -9.04
N GLU A 352 11.54 -1.04 -9.13
CA GLU A 352 10.98 -0.26 -8.01
C GLU A 352 10.48 -1.18 -6.86
N GLU A 353 10.35 -2.49 -7.11
CA GLU A 353 9.96 -3.53 -6.16
C GLU A 353 11.15 -4.32 -5.61
N GLN A 354 12.39 -3.89 -5.90
CA GLN A 354 13.58 -4.47 -5.29
C GLN A 354 13.70 -4.11 -3.81
N GLY A 355 13.93 -5.15 -2.99
CA GLY A 355 14.10 -5.02 -1.55
C GLY A 355 12.80 -5.19 -0.78
N LEU A 356 12.83 -4.84 0.50
CA LEU A 356 11.64 -4.79 1.35
C LEU A 356 11.26 -3.34 1.62
N LYS A 357 9.96 -3.11 1.83
CA LYS A 357 9.40 -1.80 2.13
C LYS A 357 8.79 -1.85 3.53
N TYR A 358 8.95 -0.78 4.29
CA TYR A 358 8.41 -0.63 5.64
C TYR A 358 7.68 0.71 5.75
N CYS A 359 6.61 0.74 6.53
CA CYS A 359 5.99 1.96 6.99
C CYS A 359 6.13 2.06 8.51
N PHE A 360 6.59 3.21 8.99
CA PHE A 360 6.63 3.56 10.40
C PHE A 360 5.49 4.54 10.67
N GLU A 361 4.46 4.08 11.37
CA GLU A 361 3.37 4.91 11.84
C GLU A 361 3.75 5.60 13.16
N ILE A 362 3.75 6.92 13.14
CA ILE A 362 4.15 7.79 14.24
C ILE A 362 2.91 8.57 14.67
N LEU A 363 2.36 8.18 15.82
CA LEU A 363 1.21 8.82 16.43
C LEU A 363 1.66 9.73 17.60
N PRO A 364 1.05 10.92 17.79
CA PRO A 364 1.31 11.77 18.94
C PRO A 364 1.27 11.05 20.29
N GLY A 365 2.30 11.27 21.10
CA GLY A 365 2.41 10.69 22.45
C GLY A 365 2.71 9.19 22.52
N VAL A 366 2.86 8.49 21.40
CA VAL A 366 3.26 7.08 21.38
C VAL A 366 4.78 6.95 21.38
N GLU A 367 5.33 6.09 22.25
CA GLU A 367 6.77 5.95 22.51
C GLU A 367 7.54 5.24 21.38
N VAL A 368 6.92 4.26 20.72
CA VAL A 368 7.54 3.50 19.62
C VAL A 368 6.59 3.44 18.43
N PRO A 369 7.08 3.60 17.19
CA PRO A 369 6.20 3.57 16.03
C PRO A 369 5.66 2.16 15.79
N GLU A 370 4.43 2.07 15.30
CA GLU A 370 3.95 0.81 14.72
C GLU A 370 4.67 0.59 13.38
N VAL A 371 5.18 -0.62 13.16
CA VAL A 371 5.92 -0.96 11.95
C VAL A 371 5.10 -1.92 11.12
N THR A 372 4.83 -1.53 9.87
CA THR A 372 4.20 -2.38 8.86
C THR A 372 5.23 -2.77 7.81
N LEU A 373 5.50 -4.07 7.66
CA LEU A 373 6.27 -4.63 6.56
C LEU A 373 5.37 -4.76 5.33
N TYR A 374 5.81 -4.27 4.17
CA TYR A 374 5.20 -4.48 2.86
C TYR A 374 6.10 -5.42 2.05
N ILE A 375 5.65 -6.66 1.85
CA ILE A 375 6.37 -7.70 1.11
C ILE A 375 5.99 -7.59 -0.37
N PRO A 376 6.92 -7.26 -1.29
CA PRO A 376 6.62 -7.18 -2.73
C PRO A 376 6.44 -8.58 -3.35
N VAL A 377 5.26 -9.18 -3.16
CA VAL A 377 4.93 -10.51 -3.69
C VAL A 377 4.92 -10.55 -5.22
N VAL A 378 4.81 -9.40 -5.88
CA VAL A 378 5.04 -9.25 -7.33
C VAL A 378 6.45 -9.71 -7.75
N ARG A 379 7.46 -9.52 -6.89
CA ARG A 379 8.86 -9.86 -7.15
C ARG A 379 9.29 -11.16 -6.46
N TYR A 380 8.94 -11.29 -5.18
CA TYR A 380 9.38 -12.38 -4.31
C TYR A 380 8.36 -13.51 -4.16
N GLY A 381 7.16 -13.34 -4.70
CA GLY A 381 6.14 -14.38 -4.76
C GLY A 381 6.07 -15.05 -6.13
N PRO A 382 5.54 -16.29 -6.20
CA PRO A 382 5.20 -16.98 -7.45
C PRO A 382 4.03 -16.27 -8.18
N ALA A 383 3.11 -17.00 -8.81
CA ALA A 383 1.92 -16.41 -9.43
C ALA A 383 0.90 -15.93 -8.38
N ASP A 384 -0.03 -15.03 -8.77
CA ASP A 384 -1.04 -14.50 -7.85
C ASP A 384 -1.94 -15.59 -7.26
N GLU A 385 -2.25 -16.64 -8.00
CA GLU A 385 -3.04 -17.77 -7.51
C GLU A 385 -2.31 -18.52 -6.39
N ASP A 386 -0.99 -18.62 -6.48
CA ASP A 386 -0.17 -19.27 -5.47
C ASP A 386 -0.04 -18.42 -4.21
N VAL A 387 0.08 -17.09 -4.36
CA VAL A 387 0.06 -16.12 -3.27
C VAL A 387 -1.30 -16.15 -2.58
N ALA A 388 -2.40 -16.09 -3.34
CA ALA A 388 -3.77 -16.18 -2.84
C ALA A 388 -4.04 -17.48 -2.09
N ALA A 389 -3.58 -18.62 -2.62
CA ALA A 389 -3.67 -19.91 -1.93
C ALA A 389 -2.85 -19.94 -0.63
N GLY A 390 -1.69 -19.28 -0.60
CA GLY A 390 -0.88 -19.11 0.60
C GLY A 390 -1.61 -18.31 1.68
N LEU A 391 -2.15 -17.16 1.29
CA LEU A 391 -2.94 -16.28 2.17
C LEU A 391 -4.21 -16.98 2.67
N GLU A 392 -4.93 -17.70 1.80
CA GLU A 392 -6.11 -18.48 2.17
C GLU A 392 -5.77 -19.52 3.25
N ARG A 393 -4.65 -20.24 3.10
CA ARG A 393 -4.21 -21.22 4.11
C ARG A 393 -3.88 -20.55 5.44
N PHE A 394 -3.24 -19.39 5.40
CA PHE A 394 -2.93 -18.60 6.59
C PHE A 394 -4.22 -18.16 7.31
N LEU A 395 -5.15 -17.53 6.59
CA LEU A 395 -6.42 -17.06 7.15
C LEU A 395 -7.30 -18.20 7.67
N LYS A 396 -7.37 -19.33 6.97
CA LYS A 396 -8.13 -20.51 7.43
C LYS A 396 -7.64 -21.04 8.77
N LYS A 397 -6.33 -21.03 9.02
CA LYS A 397 -5.77 -21.44 10.32
C LYS A 397 -6.20 -20.52 11.46
N ARG A 398 -6.51 -19.27 11.15
CA ARG A 398 -6.99 -18.24 12.09
C ARG A 398 -8.52 -18.18 12.20
N GLY A 399 -9.24 -19.12 11.58
CA GLY A 399 -10.70 -19.11 11.57
C GLY A 399 -11.31 -18.03 10.66
N GLN A 400 -10.49 -17.40 9.81
CA GLN A 400 -10.84 -16.25 8.97
C GLN A 400 -11.11 -16.67 7.50
N ALA A 401 -11.65 -17.87 7.30
CA ALA A 401 -11.84 -18.46 5.97
C ALA A 401 -12.74 -17.62 5.05
N GLN A 402 -13.73 -16.92 5.61
CA GLN A 402 -14.66 -16.06 4.88
C GLN A 402 -13.95 -14.95 4.11
N PHE A 403 -12.93 -14.32 4.71
CA PHE A 403 -12.18 -13.24 4.08
C PHE A 403 -11.31 -13.75 2.93
N ALA A 404 -10.81 -14.98 3.03
CA ALA A 404 -10.09 -15.61 1.92
C ALA A 404 -10.98 -15.85 0.70
N TYR A 405 -12.26 -16.21 0.90
CA TYR A 405 -13.18 -16.40 -0.21
C TYR A 405 -13.54 -15.09 -0.92
N GLY A 406 -13.75 -14.01 -0.16
CA GLY A 406 -13.92 -12.68 -0.74
C GLY A 406 -12.66 -12.23 -1.50
N PHE A 407 -11.47 -12.53 -0.96
CA PHE A 407 -10.20 -12.21 -1.62
C PHE A 407 -10.09 -12.85 -3.00
N TRP A 408 -10.45 -14.13 -3.11
CA TRP A 408 -10.46 -14.84 -4.38
C TRP A 408 -11.44 -14.22 -5.39
N ARG A 409 -12.62 -13.77 -4.96
CA ARG A 409 -13.59 -13.11 -5.85
C ARG A 409 -13.08 -11.76 -6.34
N VAL A 410 -12.52 -10.94 -5.45
CA VAL A 410 -11.85 -9.69 -5.79
C VAL A 410 -10.69 -9.92 -6.76
N LEU A 411 -9.81 -10.88 -6.47
CA LEU A 411 -8.67 -11.21 -7.32
C LEU A 411 -9.11 -11.63 -8.73
N ASN A 412 -10.09 -12.52 -8.84
CA ASN A 412 -10.62 -12.96 -10.13
C ASN A 412 -11.20 -11.78 -10.93
N MET A 413 -11.97 -10.91 -10.27
CA MET A 413 -12.57 -9.73 -10.89
C MET A 413 -11.50 -8.74 -11.39
N LEU A 414 -10.51 -8.42 -10.57
CA LEU A 414 -9.42 -7.51 -10.95
C LEU A 414 -8.47 -8.11 -11.99
N SER A 415 -8.45 -9.44 -12.13
CA SER A 415 -7.67 -10.14 -13.14
C SER A 415 -8.35 -10.12 -14.52
N GLU A 416 -9.62 -9.75 -14.61
CA GLU A 416 -10.32 -9.66 -15.89
C GLU A 416 -9.64 -8.61 -16.79
N GLY A 417 -9.24 -9.04 -18.00
CA GLY A 417 -8.56 -8.17 -18.97
C GLY A 417 -7.05 -8.35 -19.05
N TRP A 418 -6.41 -9.05 -18.11
CA TRP A 418 -5.00 -9.44 -18.28
C TRP A 418 -4.88 -10.60 -19.28
N THR A 419 -4.10 -10.42 -20.35
CA THR A 419 -3.95 -11.46 -21.40
C THR A 419 -2.75 -12.39 -21.20
N ASN A 420 -1.80 -12.12 -20.30
CA ASN A 420 -0.86 -13.08 -19.68
C ASN A 420 0.13 -12.34 -18.76
N SER A 421 0.63 -13.01 -17.70
CA SER A 421 1.68 -12.52 -16.76
C SER A 421 1.36 -11.28 -15.92
N GLY A 422 0.08 -10.90 -15.86
CA GLY A 422 -0.39 -9.83 -15.02
C GLY A 422 -0.34 -10.14 -13.54
N ARG A 423 0.14 -9.18 -12.76
CA ARG A 423 0.17 -9.25 -11.30
C ARG A 423 -0.79 -8.20 -10.76
N VAL A 424 -1.90 -8.66 -10.20
CA VAL A 424 -2.87 -7.88 -9.45
C VAL A 424 -2.38 -7.70 -8.03
N VAL A 425 -1.90 -8.77 -7.38
CA VAL A 425 -1.41 -8.68 -6.00
C VAL A 425 0.03 -8.15 -6.02
N THR A 426 0.20 -6.89 -5.62
CA THR A 426 1.53 -6.25 -5.64
C THR A 426 2.29 -6.52 -4.35
N HIS A 427 1.60 -6.33 -3.21
CA HIS A 427 2.18 -6.50 -1.89
C HIS A 427 1.25 -7.25 -0.95
N ILE A 428 1.85 -8.00 -0.02
CA ILE A 428 1.21 -8.42 1.23
C ILE A 428 1.89 -7.64 2.34
N ALA A 429 1.12 -6.85 3.07
CA ALA A 429 1.61 -6.07 4.20
C ALA A 429 1.18 -6.69 5.53
N CYS A 430 2.00 -6.50 6.57
CA CYS A 430 1.73 -7.03 7.89
C CYS A 430 2.35 -6.17 8.99
N SER A 431 1.63 -6.02 10.11
CA SER A 431 2.09 -5.34 11.31
C SER A 431 1.86 -6.23 12.54
N PHE A 432 2.66 -6.00 13.59
CA PHE A 432 2.47 -6.69 14.87
C PHE A 432 1.34 -6.03 15.65
N ARG A 433 0.34 -6.82 16.04
CA ARG A 433 -0.71 -6.40 16.96
C ARG A 433 -0.74 -7.34 18.16
N GLY A 434 -0.10 -6.90 19.25
CA GLY A 434 0.12 -7.76 20.41
C GLY A 434 0.90 -9.02 20.02
N GLU A 435 0.32 -10.19 20.28
CA GLU A 435 0.93 -11.49 19.96
C GLU A 435 0.53 -12.04 18.56
N SER A 436 -0.20 -11.28 17.74
CA SER A 436 -0.66 -11.71 16.41
C SER A 436 -0.31 -10.70 15.29
N LEU A 437 -0.75 -10.98 14.06
CA LEU A 437 -0.48 -10.20 12.86
C LEU A 437 -1.72 -9.64 12.21
N ASP A 438 -1.78 -8.33 12.01
CA ASP A 438 -2.67 -7.77 11.00
C ASP A 438 -2.09 -8.01 9.61
N VAL A 439 -2.96 -8.32 8.64
CA VAL A 439 -2.54 -8.62 7.27
C VAL A 439 -3.35 -7.78 6.29
N THR A 440 -2.66 -7.09 5.38
CA THR A 440 -3.26 -6.27 4.34
C THR A 440 -2.81 -6.72 2.97
N SER A 441 -3.74 -6.89 2.04
CA SER A 441 -3.42 -7.17 0.63
C SER A 441 -3.50 -5.89 -0.18
N SER A 442 -2.43 -5.55 -0.91
CA SER A 442 -2.41 -4.45 -1.88
C SER A 442 -2.63 -4.99 -3.29
N LEU A 443 -3.59 -4.38 -3.99
CA LEU A 443 -4.13 -4.85 -5.26
C LEU A 443 -4.12 -3.73 -6.30
N GLU A 444 -3.60 -4.03 -7.48
CA GLU A 444 -3.66 -3.15 -8.64
C GLU A 444 -4.58 -3.73 -9.73
N PRO A 445 -5.65 -3.02 -10.13
CA PRO A 445 -6.51 -3.45 -11.22
C PRO A 445 -5.78 -3.50 -12.57
N ALA A 446 -6.27 -4.34 -13.47
CA ALA A 446 -5.95 -4.32 -14.89
C ALA A 446 -6.50 -3.05 -15.58
N ILE A 447 -5.96 -1.87 -15.29
CA ILE A 447 -6.37 -0.64 -16.00
C ILE A 447 -5.66 -0.66 -17.36
N LEU A 448 -6.32 -1.23 -18.38
CA LEU A 448 -5.91 -1.26 -19.79
C LEU A 448 -4.40 -1.46 -20.02
N ARG A 449 -3.77 -2.45 -19.36
CA ARG A 449 -2.48 -3.00 -19.82
C ARG A 449 -2.79 -3.92 -21.00
N SER A 450 -2.00 -3.84 -22.08
CA SER A 450 -2.37 -4.29 -23.42
C SER A 450 -3.00 -5.69 -23.47
N ARG A 451 -4.04 -5.77 -24.30
CA ARG A 451 -4.44 -6.98 -25.00
C ARG A 451 -3.30 -7.25 -26.00
N ASP A 452 -2.30 -8.02 -25.60
CA ASP A 452 -1.22 -8.41 -26.51
C ASP A 452 -1.81 -9.28 -27.63
N ASP A 453 -1.50 -8.91 -28.87
CA ASP A 453 -1.80 -9.64 -30.12
C ASP A 453 -1.10 -11.00 -30.19
#